data_AF-A0A927NCN0-F1
#
_entry.id   AF-A0A927NCN0-F1
#
_cell.length_a   1.000
_cell.length_b   1.000
_cell.length_c   1.000
_cell.angle_alpha   90.00
_cell.angle_beta   90.00
_cell.angle_gamma   90.00
#
_symmetry.space_group_name_H-M   'P 1'
#
loop_
_entity.id
_entity.type
_entity.pdbx_description
1 polymer ?
#
loop_
_entity_poly.entity_id
_entity_poly.type
_entity_poly.pdbx_seq_one_letter_code
_entity_poly.pdbx_strand_id
1 'polypeptide(L)'
;MRGNKGDKRIDVNLEQARFQHEREINENFTRVEYGELEEKEIVGIPIRAEQEKEKFYVNFAPNAHTLVIGTTGSGKTTTFINPTVQILSQSKAKPSMLLSDPKGELYALHAKSLQAKGYEVKVLDLRNPFNSIKWNPLERPFLMYQRMLHLEDEVRVDEENGTYVFDGNTYSEPDELNSAVQVKKQQIY
;
A
#
# COMPACT_ATOMS: atom_id res chain seq x y z
N MET A 1 21.54 -1.27 -4.71
CA MET A 1 21.63 0.20 -4.64
C MET A 1 23.05 0.61 -4.96
N ARG A 2 23.28 1.43 -6.00
CA ARG A 2 24.62 1.96 -6.29
C ARG A 2 24.91 3.14 -5.38
N GLY A 3 26.04 3.13 -4.68
CA GLY A 3 26.50 4.23 -3.82
C GLY A 3 27.10 5.33 -4.69
N ASN A 4 26.42 6.46 -4.79
CA ASN A 4 26.53 7.33 -5.96
C ASN A 4 27.75 8.29 -6.00
N LYS A 5 28.80 8.06 -5.20
CA LYS A 5 30.03 8.89 -5.24
C LYS A 5 31.34 8.09 -5.25
N GLY A 6 31.43 6.96 -4.54
CA GLY A 6 32.61 6.07 -4.58
C GLY A 6 32.62 5.10 -5.77
N ASP A 7 31.44 4.66 -6.22
CA ASP A 7 31.30 3.65 -7.27
C ASP A 7 31.45 4.20 -8.69
N LYS A 8 31.67 5.51 -8.86
CA LYS A 8 31.74 6.17 -10.18
C LYS A 8 33.08 6.03 -10.90
N ARG A 9 34.10 5.45 -10.24
CA ARG A 9 35.47 5.41 -10.75
C ARG A 9 36.03 4.01 -10.99
N ILE A 10 35.25 2.94 -10.82
CA ILE A 10 35.81 1.60 -10.84
C ILE A 10 34.97 0.64 -11.67
N ASP A 11 35.64 -0.06 -12.59
CA ASP A 11 35.05 -1.13 -13.39
C ASP A 11 34.41 -2.17 -12.46
N VAL A 12 33.14 -2.45 -12.74
CA VAL A 12 32.23 -3.23 -11.88
C VAL A 12 32.69 -4.69 -11.87
N ASN A 13 33.57 -5.03 -10.93
CA ASN A 13 33.95 -6.40 -10.61
C ASN A 13 33.40 -6.81 -9.23
N LEU A 14 32.96 -8.07 -9.12
CA LEU A 14 32.46 -8.72 -7.90
C LEU A 14 33.44 -8.64 -6.70
N GLU A 15 34.71 -8.37 -6.97
CA GLU A 15 35.80 -8.27 -5.99
C GLU A 15 35.76 -6.98 -5.13
N GLN A 16 34.81 -6.08 -5.35
CA GLN A 16 34.80 -4.75 -4.69
C GLN A 16 33.71 -4.57 -3.62
N ALA A 17 33.09 -5.66 -3.17
CA ALA A 17 32.16 -5.59 -2.05
C ALA A 17 32.90 -5.21 -0.76
N ARG A 18 32.70 -3.97 -0.30
CA ARG A 18 33.14 -3.52 1.02
C ARG A 18 31.99 -2.95 1.83
N PHE A 19 32.15 -2.94 3.15
CA PHE A 19 31.25 -2.21 4.02
C PHE A 19 31.37 -0.70 3.78
N GLN A 20 30.24 -0.01 3.80
CA GLN A 20 30.19 1.44 3.76
C GLN A 20 30.55 2.02 5.12
N HIS A 21 31.28 3.13 5.13
CA HIS A 21 31.50 3.90 6.35
C HIS A 21 30.24 4.71 6.73
N GLU A 22 30.09 5.08 8.00
CA GLU A 22 28.92 5.82 8.48
C GLU A 22 28.67 7.12 7.72
N ARG A 23 29.75 7.85 7.40
CA ARG A 23 29.67 9.05 6.56
C ARG A 23 29.09 8.76 5.18
N GLU A 24 29.49 7.64 4.57
CA GLU A 24 28.99 7.25 3.25
C GLU A 24 27.51 6.86 3.32
N ILE A 25 27.06 6.21 4.39
CA ILE A 25 25.64 5.89 4.62
C ILE A 25 24.84 7.19 4.72
N ASN A 26 25.32 8.17 5.50
CA ASN A 26 24.65 9.45 5.69
C ASN A 26 24.64 10.33 4.42
N GLU A 27 25.60 10.15 3.51
CA GLU A 27 25.64 10.84 2.21
C GLU A 27 24.81 10.12 1.13
N ASN A 28 24.73 8.78 1.17
CA ASN A 28 24.04 7.98 0.15
C ASN A 28 22.54 7.80 0.40
N PHE A 29 22.10 7.95 1.65
CA PHE A 29 20.73 7.71 2.07
C PHE A 29 20.13 8.91 2.80
N THR A 30 18.82 9.06 2.69
CA THR A 30 18.10 10.19 3.28
C THR A 30 18.09 10.03 4.80
N ARG A 31 18.82 10.90 5.50
CA ARG A 31 18.89 10.90 6.97
C ARG A 31 17.94 11.93 7.55
N VAL A 32 17.06 11.50 8.44
CA VAL A 32 16.08 12.39 9.11
C VAL A 32 16.03 12.08 10.59
N GLU A 33 15.83 13.12 11.41
CA GLU A 33 15.56 12.97 12.84
C GLU A 33 14.15 12.43 13.05
N TYR A 34 13.98 11.46 13.94
CA TYR A 34 12.71 10.76 14.16
C TYR A 34 11.56 11.69 14.53
N GLY A 35 11.83 12.74 15.31
CA GLY A 35 10.84 13.75 15.67
C GLY A 35 10.32 14.58 14.48
N GLU A 36 11.11 14.69 13.41
CA GLU A 36 10.73 15.45 12.21
C GLU A 36 9.91 14.61 11.21
N LEU A 37 9.71 13.31 11.48
CA LEU A 37 8.98 12.42 10.58
C LEU A 37 7.52 12.85 10.38
N GLU A 38 6.89 13.44 11.40
CA GLU A 38 5.48 13.88 11.32
C GLU A 38 5.29 15.06 10.35
N GLU A 39 6.36 15.80 10.05
CA GLU A 39 6.31 17.02 9.24
C GLU A 39 6.81 16.80 7.80
N LYS A 40 7.61 15.74 7.59
CA LYS A 40 8.27 15.45 6.31
C LYS A 40 7.61 14.29 5.58
N GLU A 41 7.34 14.49 4.29
CA GLU A 41 6.93 13.40 3.39
C GLU A 41 8.15 12.55 3.02
N ILE A 42 8.36 11.48 3.78
CA ILE A 42 9.42 10.51 3.50
C ILE A 42 8.82 9.27 2.86
N VAL A 43 9.40 8.89 1.72
CA VAL A 43 9.16 7.63 1.02
C VAL A 43 10.45 6.81 1.02
N GLY A 44 10.33 5.50 1.19
CA GLY A 44 11.48 4.60 1.19
C GLY A 44 11.44 3.56 2.30
N ILE A 45 12.52 2.80 2.39
CA ILE A 45 12.69 1.73 3.38
C ILE A 45 13.67 2.20 4.46
N PRO A 46 13.29 2.20 5.75
CA PRO A 46 14.24 2.41 6.84
C PRO A 46 15.31 1.33 6.81
N ILE A 47 16.59 1.73 6.72
CA ILE A 47 17.73 0.79 6.66
C ILE A 47 18.64 0.89 7.88
N ARG A 48 18.60 2.02 8.59
CA ARG A 48 19.35 2.26 9.83
C ARG A 48 18.53 3.16 10.72
N ALA A 49 18.50 2.85 12.00
CA ALA A 49 17.93 3.69 13.03
C ALA A 49 18.91 3.71 14.21
N GLU A 50 19.36 4.89 14.62
CA GLU A 50 20.44 5.05 15.57
C GLU A 50 20.18 6.23 16.50
N GLN A 51 20.57 6.06 17.76
CA GLN A 51 20.56 7.13 18.73
C GLN A 51 21.92 7.84 18.73
N GLU A 52 21.91 9.15 18.51
CA GLU A 52 23.06 10.02 18.67
C GLU A 52 22.78 11.03 19.78
N LYS A 53 23.46 10.86 20.92
CA LYS A 53 23.20 11.63 22.16
C LYS A 53 21.72 11.51 22.57
N GLU A 54 20.99 12.61 22.56
CA GLU A 54 19.57 12.67 22.93
C GLU A 54 18.63 12.59 21.72
N LYS A 55 19.17 12.47 20.51
CA LYS A 55 18.38 12.45 19.26
C LYS A 55 18.39 11.07 18.62
N PHE A 56 17.30 10.74 17.93
CA PHE A 56 17.16 9.49 17.19
C PHE A 56 17.09 9.80 15.69
N TYR A 57 17.95 9.17 14.91
CA TYR A 57 18.07 9.38 13.47
C TYR A 57 17.73 8.11 12.70
N VAL A 58 17.07 8.28 11.56
CA VAL A 58 16.71 7.20 10.66
C VAL A 58 17.26 7.52 9.27
N ASN A 59 17.95 6.55 8.67
CA ASN A 59 18.33 6.60 7.26
C ASN A 59 17.34 5.79 6.43
N PHE A 60 16.83 6.41 5.37
CA PHE A 60 15.92 5.81 4.41
C PHE A 60 16.62 5.56 3.09
N ALA A 61 16.46 4.34 2.62
CA ALA A 61 16.82 3.98 1.28
C ALA A 61 15.67 4.28 0.31
N PRO A 62 15.95 4.66 -0.95
CA PRO A 62 14.92 4.85 -1.96
C PRO A 62 13.99 3.64 -2.10
N ASN A 63 12.79 3.87 -2.64
CA ASN A 63 11.81 2.81 -2.87
C ASN A 63 12.43 1.64 -3.63
N ALA A 64 12.47 0.49 -2.97
CA ALA A 64 13.02 -0.74 -3.50
C ALA A 64 12.38 -1.94 -2.80
N HIS A 65 12.35 -3.09 -3.48
CA HIS A 65 12.06 -4.35 -2.81
C HIS A 65 13.25 -4.76 -1.94
N THR A 66 12.99 -5.04 -0.67
CA THR A 66 14.00 -5.43 0.31
C THR A 66 13.81 -6.87 0.71
N LEU A 67 14.90 -7.63 0.70
CA LEU A 67 14.96 -9.00 1.21
C LEU A 67 15.74 -9.03 2.51
N VAL A 68 15.10 -9.48 3.60
CA VAL A 68 15.74 -9.63 4.91
C VAL A 68 15.95 -11.11 5.19
N ILE A 69 17.22 -11.54 5.21
CA ILE A 69 17.61 -12.93 5.40
C ILE A 69 18.10 -13.12 6.83
N GLY A 70 17.66 -14.21 7.46
CA GLY A 70 18.11 -14.61 8.79
C GLY A 70 17.45 -15.90 9.22
N THR A 71 18.08 -16.64 10.13
CA THR A 71 17.54 -17.88 10.70
C THR A 71 16.34 -17.63 11.62
N THR A 72 15.60 -18.67 11.98
CA THR A 72 14.57 -18.55 13.02
C THR A 72 15.21 -18.14 14.34
N GLY A 73 14.61 -17.18 15.06
CA GLY A 73 15.19 -16.62 16.28
C GLY A 73 16.26 -15.56 16.07
N SER A 74 16.67 -15.25 14.83
CA SER A 74 17.68 -14.20 14.54
C SER A 74 17.19 -12.77 14.74
N GLY A 75 15.97 -12.59 15.26
CA GLY A 75 15.40 -11.27 15.55
C GLY A 75 14.80 -10.52 14.37
N LYS A 76 14.63 -11.10 13.16
CA LYS A 76 14.08 -10.40 11.97
C LYS A 76 12.86 -9.50 12.27
N THR A 77 11.90 -10.02 13.01
CA THR A 77 10.70 -9.28 13.41
C THR A 77 11.05 -8.13 14.34
N THR A 78 11.84 -8.38 15.37
CA THR A 78 12.20 -7.40 16.40
C THR A 78 13.16 -6.32 15.90
N THR A 79 14.12 -6.65 15.03
CA THR A 79 15.18 -5.74 14.59
C THR A 79 14.82 -4.98 13.32
N PHE A 80 13.95 -5.52 12.47
CA PHE A 80 13.61 -4.89 11.20
C PHE A 80 12.11 -4.58 11.08
N ILE A 81 11.24 -5.57 11.22
CA ILE A 81 9.79 -5.40 10.95
C ILE A 81 9.15 -4.42 11.95
N ASN A 82 9.35 -4.63 13.25
CA ASN A 82 8.75 -3.81 14.30
C ASN A 82 9.21 -2.35 14.23
N PRO A 83 10.52 -2.04 14.12
CA PRO A 83 10.98 -0.67 13.93
C PRO A 83 10.45 -0.06 12.64
N THR A 84 10.40 -0.82 11.54
CA THR A 84 9.89 -0.32 10.26
C THR A 84 8.43 0.12 10.37
N VAL A 85 7.56 -0.69 10.97
CA VAL A 85 6.15 -0.33 11.19
C VAL A 85 6.04 0.93 12.05
N GLN A 86 6.83 1.03 13.13
CA GLN A 86 6.79 2.18 14.02
C GLN A 86 7.31 3.47 13.37
N ILE A 87 8.41 3.39 12.63
CA ILE A 87 9.00 4.52 11.89
C ILE A 87 8.04 5.00 10.79
N LEU A 88 7.52 4.08 9.97
CA LEU A 88 6.60 4.44 8.88
C LEU A 88 5.29 5.00 9.41
N SER A 89 4.78 4.47 10.54
CA SER A 89 3.58 5.01 11.18
C SER A 89 3.71 6.46 11.66
N GLN A 90 4.94 6.93 11.86
CA GLN A 90 5.26 8.28 12.31
C GLN A 90 5.40 9.27 11.14
N SER A 91 5.68 8.77 9.93
CA SER A 91 5.88 9.61 8.75
C SER A 91 4.61 10.37 8.38
N LYS A 92 4.74 11.64 7.97
CA LYS A 92 3.65 12.44 7.40
C LYS A 92 2.96 11.76 6.23
N ALA A 93 3.72 10.99 5.44
CA ALA A 93 3.20 10.25 4.30
C ALA A 93 2.17 9.18 4.70
N LYS A 94 2.19 8.73 5.97
CA LYS A 94 1.32 7.69 6.55
C LYS A 94 1.00 6.55 5.56
N PRO A 95 2.02 5.82 5.08
CA PRO A 95 1.83 4.84 4.01
C PRO A 95 0.92 3.69 4.48
N SER A 96 0.06 3.22 3.58
CA SER A 96 -0.72 2.00 3.79
C SER A 96 0.20 0.79 3.97
N MET A 97 -0.11 -0.06 4.95
CA MET A 97 0.69 -1.23 5.29
C MET A 97 -0.13 -2.51 5.15
N LEU A 98 0.37 -3.46 4.36
CA LEU A 98 -0.13 -4.82 4.31
C LEU A 98 0.89 -5.74 4.99
N LEU A 99 0.51 -6.32 6.12
CA LEU A 99 1.38 -7.17 6.93
C LEU A 99 0.84 -8.61 6.93
N SER A 100 1.67 -9.55 6.50
CA SER A 100 1.38 -10.97 6.65
C SER A 100 1.80 -11.40 8.05
N ASP A 101 0.82 -11.72 8.91
CA ASP A 101 1.04 -12.08 10.31
C ASP A 101 0.41 -13.44 10.66
N PRO A 102 1.09 -14.56 10.34
CA PRO A 102 0.56 -15.90 10.61
C PRO A 102 0.31 -16.18 12.10
N LYS A 103 1.04 -15.49 12.98
CA LYS A 103 1.02 -15.70 14.43
C LYS A 103 0.14 -14.71 15.19
N GLY A 104 -0.21 -13.58 14.59
CA GLY A 104 -0.96 -12.49 15.24
C GLY A 104 -0.09 -11.58 16.13
N GLU A 105 1.23 -11.76 16.14
CA GLU A 105 2.16 -11.02 17.01
C GLU A 105 2.28 -9.56 16.57
N LEU A 106 2.28 -9.28 15.26
CA LEU A 106 2.35 -7.93 14.72
C LEU A 106 1.06 -7.16 14.99
N TYR A 107 -0.09 -7.82 14.80
CA TYR A 107 -1.39 -7.22 15.11
C TYR A 107 -1.48 -6.87 16.60
N ALA A 108 -1.18 -7.83 17.48
CA ALA A 108 -1.25 -7.63 18.93
C ALA A 108 -0.36 -6.48 19.40
N LEU A 109 0.84 -6.33 18.80
CA LEU A 109 1.81 -5.31 19.19
C LEU A 109 1.46 -3.92 18.64
N HIS A 110 1.05 -3.80 17.37
CA HIS A 110 1.00 -2.52 16.68
C HIS A 110 -0.42 -1.95 16.49
N ALA A 111 -1.48 -2.77 16.51
CA ALA A 111 -2.83 -2.33 16.11
C ALA A 111 -3.32 -1.09 16.88
N LYS A 112 -3.19 -1.10 18.22
CA LYS A 112 -3.62 0.03 19.07
C LYS A 112 -2.83 1.30 18.78
N SER A 113 -1.50 1.17 18.59
CA SER A 113 -0.62 2.31 18.28
C SER A 113 -0.94 2.90 16.90
N LEU A 114 -1.15 2.04 15.90
CA LEU A 114 -1.54 2.47 14.55
C LEU A 114 -2.90 3.19 14.56
N GLN A 115 -3.90 2.64 15.26
CA GLN A 115 -5.21 3.30 15.43
C GLN A 115 -5.08 4.68 16.07
N ALA A 116 -4.27 4.80 17.14
CA ALA A 116 -4.03 6.08 17.81
C ALA A 116 -3.36 7.11 16.89
N LYS A 117 -2.57 6.67 15.92
CA LYS A 117 -1.93 7.51 14.89
C LYS A 117 -2.83 7.80 13.68
N GLY A 118 -4.08 7.33 13.70
CA GLY A 118 -5.09 7.61 12.67
C GLY A 118 -5.14 6.59 11.52
N TYR A 119 -4.54 5.40 11.68
CA TYR A 119 -4.69 4.32 10.70
C TYR A 119 -6.00 3.57 10.88
N GLU A 120 -6.66 3.25 9.76
CA GLU A 120 -7.73 2.26 9.74
C GLU A 120 -7.11 0.85 9.75
N VAL A 121 -7.15 0.18 10.90
CA VAL A 121 -6.59 -1.18 11.04
C VAL A 121 -7.65 -2.21 10.69
N LYS A 122 -7.40 -2.99 9.63
CA LYS A 122 -8.23 -4.10 9.17
C LYS A 122 -7.51 -5.43 9.33
N VAL A 123 -8.26 -6.46 9.72
CA VAL A 123 -7.75 -7.83 9.84
C VAL A 123 -8.43 -8.69 8.79
N LEU A 124 -7.63 -9.34 7.94
CA LEU A 124 -8.09 -10.40 7.05
C LEU A 124 -7.65 -11.75 7.61
N ASP A 125 -8.48 -12.33 8.47
CA ASP A 125 -8.27 -13.68 9.00
C ASP A 125 -9.04 -14.70 8.14
N LEU A 126 -8.29 -15.53 7.40
CA LEU A 126 -8.86 -16.59 6.57
C LEU A 126 -9.17 -17.87 7.36
N ARG A 127 -8.64 -18.01 8.57
CA ARG A 127 -8.91 -19.16 9.46
C ARG A 127 -10.17 -18.93 10.29
N ASN A 128 -10.36 -17.69 10.77
CA ASN A 128 -11.55 -17.30 11.52
C ASN A 128 -12.24 -16.10 10.87
N PRO A 129 -13.18 -16.32 9.94
CA PRO A 129 -13.91 -15.26 9.25
C PRO A 129 -14.69 -14.32 10.17
N PHE A 130 -15.06 -14.75 11.38
CA PHE A 130 -15.81 -13.91 12.32
C PHE A 130 -14.96 -12.76 12.90
N ASN A 131 -13.65 -12.94 12.98
CA ASN A 131 -12.70 -11.93 13.42
C ASN A 131 -12.10 -11.12 12.26
N SER A 132 -12.55 -11.41 11.04
CA SER A 132 -12.04 -10.83 9.80
C SER A 132 -12.98 -9.74 9.30
N ILE A 133 -12.49 -8.91 8.38
CA ILE A 133 -13.33 -7.96 7.62
C ILE A 133 -14.35 -8.63 6.69
N LYS A 134 -14.42 -9.98 6.67
CA LYS A 134 -15.32 -10.78 5.83
C LYS A 134 -15.21 -10.41 4.34
N TRP A 135 -14.01 -10.04 3.92
CA TRP A 135 -13.77 -9.69 2.53
C TRP A 135 -13.96 -10.91 1.64
N ASN A 136 -14.83 -10.78 0.65
CA ASN A 136 -15.07 -11.79 -0.36
C ASN A 136 -14.47 -11.32 -1.69
N PRO A 137 -13.43 -11.99 -2.22
CA PRO A 137 -12.84 -11.62 -3.50
C PRO A 137 -13.81 -11.72 -4.68
N LEU A 138 -14.89 -12.52 -4.54
CA LEU A 138 -15.92 -12.70 -5.57
C LEU A 138 -17.08 -11.71 -5.47
N GLU A 139 -17.13 -10.88 -4.42
CA GLU A 139 -18.22 -9.92 -4.23
C GLU A 139 -18.31 -8.94 -5.40
N ARG A 140 -17.18 -8.38 -5.85
CA ARG A 140 -17.14 -7.43 -6.97
C ARG A 140 -17.63 -8.07 -8.28
N PRO A 141 -17.10 -9.21 -8.74
CA PRO A 141 -17.65 -9.92 -9.90
C PRO A 141 -19.14 -10.26 -9.74
N PHE A 142 -19.57 -10.72 -8.56
CA PHE A 142 -20.98 -11.03 -8.31
C PHE A 142 -21.88 -9.79 -8.45
N LEU A 143 -21.50 -8.66 -7.84
CA LEU A 143 -22.27 -7.41 -7.94
C LEU A 143 -22.32 -6.88 -9.38
N MET A 144 -21.21 -6.99 -10.12
CA MET A 144 -21.16 -6.64 -11.53
C MET A 144 -22.11 -7.51 -12.36
N TYR A 145 -22.10 -8.83 -12.11
CA TYR A 145 -23.03 -9.76 -12.75
C TYR A 145 -24.50 -9.46 -12.40
N GLN A 146 -24.81 -9.18 -11.13
CA GLN A 146 -26.18 -8.79 -10.73
C GLN A 146 -26.61 -7.51 -11.42
N ARG A 147 -25.76 -6.48 -11.44
CA ARG A 147 -26.04 -5.24 -12.18
C ARG A 147 -26.28 -5.52 -13.65
N MET A 148 -25.50 -6.41 -14.26
CA MET A 148 -25.66 -6.79 -15.67
C MET A 148 -27.06 -7.35 -15.98
N LEU A 149 -27.59 -8.19 -15.08
CA LEU A 149 -28.93 -8.77 -15.23
C LEU A 149 -30.04 -7.73 -15.11
N HIS A 150 -29.80 -6.64 -14.38
CA HIS A 150 -30.77 -5.60 -14.05
C HIS A 150 -30.50 -4.25 -14.75
N LEU A 151 -29.63 -4.21 -15.78
CA LEU A 151 -29.31 -2.97 -16.50
C LEU A 151 -30.53 -2.30 -17.14
N GLU A 152 -31.53 -3.09 -17.54
CA GLU A 152 -32.78 -2.57 -18.09
C GLU A 152 -33.59 -1.78 -17.06
N ASP A 153 -33.46 -2.13 -15.77
CA ASP A 153 -34.11 -1.42 -14.66
C ASP A 153 -33.45 -0.04 -14.38
N GLU A 154 -32.24 0.21 -14.91
CA GLU A 154 -31.55 1.51 -14.80
C GLU A 154 -32.05 2.53 -15.84
N VAL A 155 -32.83 2.10 -16.83
CA VAL A 155 -33.42 2.99 -17.85
C VAL A 155 -34.51 3.85 -17.21
N ARG A 156 -34.45 5.16 -17.44
CA ARG A 156 -35.49 6.11 -17.04
C ARG A 156 -36.18 6.69 -18.26
N VAL A 157 -37.49 6.92 -18.15
CA VAL A 157 -38.26 7.60 -19.19
C VAL A 157 -38.37 9.07 -18.81
N ASP A 158 -38.00 9.96 -19.73
CA ASP A 158 -38.27 11.40 -19.66
C ASP A 158 -39.58 11.68 -20.40
N GLU A 159 -40.67 11.79 -19.63
CA GLU A 159 -42.01 12.01 -20.17
C GLU A 159 -42.19 13.40 -20.80
N GLU A 160 -41.40 14.40 -20.41
CA GLU A 160 -41.52 15.77 -20.96
C GLU A 160 -41.00 15.85 -22.39
N ASN A 161 -39.89 15.14 -22.67
CA ASN A 161 -39.24 15.13 -23.98
C ASN A 161 -39.58 13.88 -24.81
N GLY A 162 -40.25 12.89 -24.22
CA GLY A 162 -40.54 11.60 -24.86
C GLY A 162 -39.28 10.78 -25.15
N THR A 163 -38.23 10.94 -24.34
CA THR A 163 -36.92 10.30 -24.52
C THR A 163 -36.59 9.32 -23.39
N TYR A 164 -35.55 8.52 -23.58
CA TYR A 164 -35.05 7.56 -22.60
C TYR A 164 -33.67 7.98 -22.10
N VAL A 165 -33.44 7.87 -20.79
CA VAL A 165 -32.16 8.20 -20.17
C VAL A 165 -31.52 6.92 -19.61
N PHE A 166 -30.29 6.65 -20.03
CA PHE A 166 -29.54 5.48 -19.60
C PHE A 166 -28.03 5.78 -19.59
N ASP A 167 -27.33 5.38 -18.52
CA ASP A 167 -25.87 5.56 -18.34
C ASP A 167 -25.38 7.00 -18.56
N GLY A 168 -26.22 7.99 -18.22
CA GLY A 168 -25.92 9.42 -18.38
C GLY A 168 -26.16 9.98 -19.78
N ASN A 169 -26.66 9.17 -20.72
CA ASN A 169 -27.01 9.59 -22.09
C ASN A 169 -28.52 9.60 -22.30
N THR A 170 -28.98 10.39 -23.26
CA THR A 170 -30.40 10.48 -23.67
C THR A 170 -30.56 9.87 -25.06
N TYR A 171 -31.61 9.08 -25.25
CA TYR A 171 -31.94 8.35 -26.46
C TYR A 171 -33.36 8.67 -26.88
N SER A 172 -33.56 9.05 -28.13
CA SER A 172 -34.90 9.33 -28.66
C SER A 172 -35.57 8.07 -29.23
N GLU A 173 -34.77 7.14 -29.74
CA GLU A 173 -35.25 5.91 -30.38
C GLU A 173 -35.03 4.67 -29.48
N PRO A 174 -36.06 3.81 -29.30
CA PRO A 174 -35.93 2.59 -28.49
C PRO A 174 -34.82 1.63 -28.96
N ASP A 175 -34.56 1.56 -30.27
CA ASP A 175 -33.53 0.66 -30.82
C ASP A 175 -32.10 1.11 -30.47
N GLU A 176 -31.87 2.43 -30.41
CA GLU A 176 -30.60 3.01 -29.98
C GLU A 176 -30.35 2.75 -28.50
N LEU A 177 -31.39 2.90 -27.68
CA LEU A 177 -31.36 2.55 -26.26
C LEU A 177 -31.04 1.07 -26.05
N ASN A 178 -31.75 0.17 -26.73
CA ASN A 178 -31.55 -1.27 -26.61
C ASN A 178 -30.12 -1.68 -27.02
N SER A 179 -29.61 -1.08 -28.10
CA SER A 179 -28.23 -1.27 -28.53
C SER A 179 -27.23 -0.81 -27.48
N ALA A 180 -27.46 0.36 -26.87
CA ALA A 180 -26.61 0.89 -25.80
C ALA A 180 -26.62 -0.01 -24.54
N VAL A 181 -27.80 -0.48 -24.13
CA VAL A 181 -27.94 -1.43 -23.01
C VAL A 181 -27.19 -2.74 -23.31
N GLN A 182 -27.30 -3.26 -24.53
CA GLN A 182 -26.62 -4.51 -24.93
C GLN A 182 -25.09 -4.35 -24.99
N VAL A 183 -24.59 -3.22 -25.49
CA VAL A 183 -23.15 -2.89 -25.44
C VAL A 183 -22.67 -2.79 -24.00
N LYS A 184 -23.45 -2.15 -23.11
CA LYS A 184 -23.09 -2.02 -21.69
C LYS A 184 -23.06 -3.38 -20.98
N LYS A 185 -23.99 -4.28 -21.29
CA LYS A 185 -23.98 -5.68 -20.81
C LYS A 185 -22.67 -6.39 -21.17
N GLN A 186 -22.19 -6.22 -22.40
CA GLN A 186 -20.92 -6.82 -22.85
C GLN A 186 -19.68 -6.20 -22.20
N GLN A 187 -19.72 -4.92 -21.82
CA GLN A 187 -18.59 -4.26 -21.14
C GLN A 187 -18.45 -4.65 -19.67
N ILE A 188 -19.55 -5.05 -19.03
CA ILE A 188 -19.57 -5.47 -17.61
C ILE A 188 -19.15 -6.94 -17.45
N TYR A 189 -19.29 -7.74 -18.52
CA TYR A 189 -18.81 -9.12 -18.61
C TYR A 189 -17.30 -9.18 -18.83
#